data_AF-A0A254R5T7-F1
#
_entry.id   AF-A0A254R5T7-F1
#
_cell.length_a   1.000
_cell.length_b   1.000
_cell.length_c   1.000
_cell.angle_alpha   90.00
_cell.angle_beta   90.00
_cell.angle_gamma   90.00
#
_symmetry.space_group_name_H-M   'P 1'
#
loop_
_entity.id
_entity.type
_entity.pdbx_description
1 polymer ?
#
loop_
_entity_poly.entity_id
_entity_poly.type
_entity_poly.pdbx_seq_one_letter_code
_entity_poly.pdbx_strand_id
1 'polypeptide(L)'
;MSASELAKEEERLGWEVETVRLQLQDLMVEMRGLQDRARDGDVGAPKEALATVRSVREFLGKAGDVEAKLHDFKRRQGGGEGQYVLDLDGARASIRCRLDRLRRCQHSG
;
A
#
# COMPACT_ATOMS: atom_id res chain seq x y z
N MET A 1 -6.03 -0.08 21.31
CA MET A 1 -6.15 -1.42 20.70
C MET A 1 -5.10 -2.31 21.34
N SER A 2 -5.52 -3.46 21.87
CA SER A 2 -4.61 -4.46 22.44
C SER A 2 -3.85 -5.20 21.32
N ALA A 3 -2.69 -5.76 21.63
CA ALA A 3 -1.89 -6.51 20.65
C ALA A 3 -2.66 -7.67 19.97
N SER A 4 -3.68 -8.22 20.66
CA SER A 4 -4.59 -9.24 20.14
C SER A 4 -5.53 -8.71 19.05
N GLU A 5 -5.96 -7.46 19.14
CA GLU A 5 -6.84 -6.84 18.13
C GLU A 5 -6.08 -6.52 16.84
N LEU A 6 -4.79 -6.14 16.96
CA LEU A 6 -3.92 -5.86 15.82
C LEU A 6 -3.63 -7.11 14.98
N ALA A 7 -3.35 -8.24 15.63
CA ALA A 7 -3.09 -9.51 14.94
C ALA A 7 -4.33 -10.02 14.18
N LYS A 8 -5.52 -9.88 14.75
CA LYS A 8 -6.78 -10.24 14.08
C LYS A 8 -7.08 -9.36 12.88
N GLU A 9 -6.77 -8.07 12.97
CA GLU A 9 -6.95 -7.14 11.86
C GLU A 9 -5.97 -7.46 10.72
N GLU A 10 -4.71 -7.80 11.03
CA GLU A 10 -3.71 -8.22 10.04
C GLU A 10 -4.12 -9.52 9.33
N GLU A 11 -4.60 -10.52 10.08
CA GLU A 11 -5.11 -11.77 9.52
C GLU A 11 -6.33 -11.53 8.62
N ARG A 12 -7.28 -10.68 9.04
CA ARG A 12 -8.45 -10.31 8.23
C ARG A 12 -8.04 -9.67 6.91
N LEU A 13 -7.11 -8.72 6.96
CA LEU A 13 -6.60 -8.03 5.77
C LEU A 13 -5.86 -8.98 4.83
N GLY A 14 -5.06 -9.91 5.38
CA GLY A 14 -4.40 -10.94 4.59
C GLY A 14 -5.40 -11.83 3.85
N TRP A 15 -6.48 -12.23 4.51
CA TRP A 15 -7.55 -13.01 3.89
C TRP A 15 -8.31 -12.22 2.80
N GLU A 16 -8.61 -10.94 3.04
CA GLU A 16 -9.23 -10.06 2.05
C GLU A 16 -8.35 -9.92 0.79
N VAL A 17 -7.03 -9.75 0.96
CA VAL A 17 -6.07 -9.66 -0.16
C VAL A 17 -6.04 -10.96 -0.98
N GLU A 18 -5.99 -12.12 -0.33
CA GLU A 18 -5.97 -13.40 -1.07
C GLU A 18 -7.30 -13.64 -1.80
N THR A 19 -8.43 -13.23 -1.21
CA THR A 19 -9.74 -13.29 -1.87
C THR A 19 -9.77 -12.43 -3.13
N VAL A 20 -9.27 -11.19 -3.06
CA VAL A 20 -9.16 -10.29 -4.21
C VAL A 20 -8.26 -10.89 -5.30
N ARG A 21 -7.16 -11.51 -4.91
CA ARG A 21 -6.23 -12.16 -5.83
C ARG A 21 -6.86 -13.32 -6.60
N LEU A 22 -7.61 -14.18 -5.91
CA LEU A 22 -8.33 -15.29 -6.53
C LEU A 22 -9.40 -14.77 -7.51
N GLN A 23 -10.16 -13.74 -7.11
CA GLN A 23 -11.16 -13.13 -7.98
C GLN A 23 -10.55 -12.52 -9.26
N LEU A 24 -9.37 -11.90 -9.15
CA LEU A 24 -8.64 -11.40 -10.33
C LEU A 24 -8.21 -12.54 -11.25
N GLN A 25 -7.78 -13.66 -10.68
CA GLN A 25 -7.39 -14.83 -11.45
C GLN A 25 -8.57 -15.41 -12.24
N ASP A 26 -9.73 -15.54 -11.61
CA ASP A 26 -10.95 -16.01 -12.26
C ASP A 26 -11.39 -15.07 -13.39
N LEU A 27 -11.38 -13.75 -13.16
CA LEU A 27 -11.70 -12.76 -14.18
C LEU A 27 -10.73 -12.80 -15.38
N MET A 28 -9.44 -13.08 -15.16
CA MET A 28 -8.49 -13.27 -16.27
C MET A 28 -8.86 -14.49 -17.12
N VAL A 29 -9.31 -15.59 -16.49
CA VAL A 29 -9.76 -16.80 -17.20
C VAL A 29 -11.03 -16.51 -18.01
N GLU A 30 -12.01 -15.83 -17.43
CA GLU A 30 -13.24 -15.43 -18.13
C GLU A 30 -12.96 -14.52 -19.32
N MET A 31 -12.09 -13.52 -19.14
CA MET A 31 -11.67 -12.63 -20.23
C MET A 31 -11.02 -13.39 -21.38
N ARG A 32 -10.24 -14.43 -21.07
CA ARG A 32 -9.62 -15.27 -22.09
C ARG A 32 -10.67 -16.07 -22.87
N GLY A 33 -11.63 -16.67 -22.18
CA GLY A 33 -12.74 -17.39 -22.83
C GLY A 33 -13.58 -16.49 -23.74
N LEU A 34 -13.81 -15.23 -23.34
CA LEU A 34 -14.51 -14.25 -24.17
C LEU A 34 -13.69 -13.84 -25.41
N GLN A 35 -12.36 -13.70 -25.29
CA GLN A 35 -11.49 -13.46 -26.44
C GLN A 35 -11.52 -14.60 -27.44
N ASP A 36 -11.52 -15.84 -26.97
CA ASP A 36 -11.57 -17.02 -27.84
C ASP A 36 -12.94 -17.11 -28.55
N ARG A 37 -14.07 -16.91 -27.83
CA ARG A 37 -15.41 -16.83 -28.44
C ARG A 37 -15.54 -15.71 -29.48
N ALA A 38 -14.96 -14.54 -29.22
CA ALA A 38 -14.96 -13.43 -30.17
C ALA A 38 -14.15 -13.75 -31.43
N ARG A 39 -13.05 -14.50 -31.32
CA ARG A 39 -12.26 -14.98 -32.47
C ARG A 39 -13.03 -16.00 -33.31
N ASP A 40 -13.88 -16.80 -32.67
CA ASP A 40 -14.75 -17.77 -33.34
C ASP A 40 -15.98 -17.13 -34.01
N GLY A 41 -16.11 -15.79 -33.96
CA GLY A 41 -17.15 -15.05 -34.67
C GLY A 41 -18.48 -14.91 -33.91
N ASP A 42 -18.50 -15.18 -32.61
CA ASP A 42 -19.68 -14.96 -31.77
C ASP A 42 -19.98 -13.46 -31.63
N VAL A 43 -21.10 -13.03 -32.21
CA VAL A 43 -21.56 -11.63 -32.24
C VAL A 43 -21.98 -11.12 -30.84
N GLY A 44 -22.25 -12.02 -29.89
CA GLY A 44 -22.54 -11.68 -28.48
C GLY A 44 -21.29 -11.44 -27.62
N ALA A 45 -20.18 -12.11 -27.96
CA ALA A 45 -18.92 -12.04 -27.23
C ALA A 45 -18.33 -10.62 -27.05
N PRO A 46 -18.35 -9.68 -28.02
CA PRO A 46 -17.80 -8.34 -27.81
C PRO A 46 -18.58 -7.51 -26.79
N LYS A 47 -19.91 -7.69 -26.69
CA LYS A 47 -20.73 -6.98 -25.71
C LYS A 47 -20.50 -7.53 -24.30
N GLU A 48 -20.41 -8.85 -24.17
CA GLU A 48 -20.07 -9.53 -22.91
C GLU A 48 -18.65 -9.16 -22.45
N ALA A 49 -17.67 -9.15 -23.37
CA ALA A 49 -16.29 -8.74 -23.08
C ALA A 49 -16.19 -7.30 -22.56
N LEU A 50 -16.93 -6.36 -23.16
CA LEU A 50 -16.98 -4.98 -22.68
C LEU A 50 -17.56 -4.86 -21.27
N ALA A 51 -18.60 -5.65 -20.95
CA ALA A 51 -19.17 -5.68 -19.61
C ALA A 51 -18.17 -6.25 -18.59
N THR A 52 -17.52 -7.37 -18.91
CA THR A 52 -16.50 -7.98 -18.06
C THR A 52 -15.32 -7.03 -17.83
N VAL A 53 -14.77 -6.41 -18.88
CA VAL A 53 -13.66 -5.43 -18.76
C VAL A 53 -14.06 -4.24 -17.88
N ARG A 54 -15.31 -3.77 -17.99
CA ARG A 54 -15.82 -2.70 -17.14
C ARG A 54 -15.85 -3.15 -15.67
N SER A 55 -16.37 -4.35 -15.38
CA SER A 55 -16.39 -4.92 -14.03
C SER A 55 -14.98 -5.10 -13.45
N VAL A 56 -14.01 -5.57 -14.26
CA VAL A 56 -12.59 -5.64 -13.86
C VAL A 56 -12.09 -4.26 -13.45
N ARG A 57 -12.32 -3.23 -14.27
CA ARG A 57 -11.83 -1.87 -14.01
C ARG A 57 -12.45 -1.29 -12.74
N GLU A 58 -13.75 -1.49 -12.53
CA GLU A 58 -14.44 -1.06 -11.32
C GLU A 58 -13.90 -1.78 -10.07
N PHE A 59 -13.60 -3.07 -10.19
CA PHE A 59 -13.02 -3.85 -9.10
C PHE A 59 -11.58 -3.43 -8.78
N LEU A 60 -10.72 -3.26 -9.79
CA LEU A 60 -9.35 -2.76 -9.62
C LEU A 60 -9.31 -1.37 -9.00
N GLY A 61 -10.24 -0.49 -9.37
CA GLY A 61 -10.39 0.83 -8.73
C GLY A 61 -10.67 0.69 -7.23
N LYS A 62 -11.64 -0.16 -6.85
CA LYS A 62 -11.96 -0.44 -5.44
C LYS A 62 -10.80 -1.08 -4.69
N ALA A 63 -10.07 -2.00 -5.31
CA ALA A 63 -8.89 -2.63 -4.71
C ALA A 63 -7.80 -1.59 -4.41
N GLY A 64 -7.52 -0.68 -5.37
CA GLY A 64 -6.60 0.44 -5.15
C GLY A 64 -7.05 1.37 -4.02
N ASP A 65 -8.34 1.66 -3.91
CA ASP A 65 -8.90 2.45 -2.80
C ASP A 65 -8.70 1.76 -1.43
N VAL A 66 -8.86 0.43 -1.38
CA VAL A 66 -8.64 -0.38 -0.18
C VAL A 66 -7.16 -0.42 0.19
N GLU A 67 -6.27 -0.63 -0.79
CA GLU A 67 -4.81 -0.58 -0.59
C GLU A 67 -4.34 0.78 -0.07
N ALA A 68 -4.87 1.88 -0.63
CA ALA A 68 -4.56 3.23 -0.17
C ALA A 68 -5.00 3.46 1.28
N LYS A 69 -6.21 3.00 1.65
CA LYS A 69 -6.71 3.06 3.04
C LYS A 69 -5.87 2.20 3.98
N LEU A 70 -5.46 1.02 3.54
CA LEU A 70 -4.59 0.13 4.32
C LEU A 70 -3.21 0.75 4.52
N HIS A 71 -2.63 1.37 3.49
CA HIS A 71 -1.38 2.09 3.58
C HIS A 71 -1.48 3.27 4.56
N ASP A 72 -2.54 4.07 4.49
CA ASP A 72 -2.81 5.15 5.43
C ASP A 72 -3.01 4.65 6.86
N PHE A 73 -3.70 3.53 7.04
CA PHE A 73 -3.89 2.88 8.35
C PHE A 73 -2.56 2.37 8.91
N LYS A 74 -1.73 1.70 8.11
CA LYS A 74 -0.37 1.28 8.47
C LYS A 74 0.49 2.49 8.85
N ARG A 75 0.43 3.60 8.10
CA ARG A 75 1.13 4.86 8.43
C ARG A 75 0.66 5.43 9.78
N ARG A 76 -0.63 5.36 10.09
CA ARG A 76 -1.21 5.87 11.34
C ARG A 76 -0.93 4.99 12.55
N GLN A 77 -0.89 3.66 12.36
CA GLN A 77 -0.59 2.70 13.43
C GLN A 77 0.90 2.54 13.71
N GLY A 78 1.74 2.64 12.68
CA GLY A 78 3.19 2.51 12.77
C GLY A 78 3.93 3.77 13.24
N GLY A 79 3.25 4.70 13.91
CA GLY A 79 3.87 5.83 14.62
C GLY A 79 5.12 6.42 13.96
N GLY A 80 5.07 6.80 12.68
CA GLY A 80 6.16 7.55 12.04
C GLY A 80 7.44 6.76 11.68
N GLU A 81 7.40 5.45 11.49
CA GLU A 81 8.58 4.74 10.95
C GLU A 81 8.57 4.72 9.42
N GLY A 82 8.82 5.87 8.80
CA GLY A 82 9.04 5.90 7.35
C GLY A 82 8.82 7.22 6.63
N GLN A 83 9.17 8.37 7.20
CA GLN A 83 9.61 9.57 6.46
C GLN A 83 9.92 10.69 7.47
N TYR A 84 11.21 10.98 7.65
CA TYR A 84 11.76 12.07 8.48
C TYR A 84 11.37 12.06 9.97
N VAL A 85 11.82 11.06 10.73
CA VAL A 85 12.14 11.32 12.13
C VAL A 85 13.46 12.10 12.14
N LEU A 86 13.34 13.42 12.15
CA LEU A 86 14.48 14.30 12.39
C LEU A 86 15.02 13.95 13.79
N ASP A 87 16.21 13.33 13.86
CA ASP A 87 16.89 13.04 15.12
C ASP A 87 17.37 14.35 15.76
N LEU A 88 16.45 15.02 16.45
CA LEU A 88 16.68 16.28 17.12
C LEU A 88 17.64 16.12 18.31
N ASP A 89 17.66 14.95 18.95
CA ASP A 89 18.52 14.69 20.09
C ASP A 89 19.98 14.48 19.65
N GLY A 90 20.22 13.67 18.62
CA GLY A 90 21.54 13.51 18.00
C GLY A 90 22.05 14.81 17.38
N ALA A 91 21.18 15.57 16.72
CA ALA A 91 21.52 16.90 16.20
C ALA A 91 21.90 17.87 17.35
N ARG A 92 21.14 17.88 18.45
CA ARG A 92 21.43 18.73 19.61
C ARG A 92 22.74 18.35 20.28
N ALA A 93 23.03 17.05 20.41
CA ALA A 93 24.30 16.56 20.95
C ALA A 93 25.49 16.99 20.08
N SER A 94 25.39 16.82 18.76
CA SER A 94 26.43 17.22 17.79
C SER A 94 26.71 18.73 17.84
N ILE A 95 25.66 19.55 17.84
CA ILE A 95 25.78 21.01 17.90
C ILE A 95 26.40 21.46 19.23
N ARG A 96 25.97 20.91 20.36
CA ARG A 96 26.57 21.22 21.68
C ARG A 96 28.05 20.88 21.71
N CYS A 97 28.43 19.70 21.22
CA CYS A 97 29.82 19.27 21.21
C CYS A 97 30.71 20.21 20.36
N ARG A 98 30.19 20.69 19.23
CA ARG A 98 30.87 21.69 18.38
C ARG A 98 31.00 23.05 19.07
N LEU A 99 29.93 23.53 19.70
CA LEU A 99 29.96 24.80 20.44
C LEU A 99 30.89 24.74 21.66
N ASP A 100 30.91 23.62 22.39
CA ASP A 100 31.82 23.42 23.53
C ASP A 100 33.29 23.36 23.07
N ARG A 101 33.56 22.87 21.87
CA ARG A 101 34.90 22.95 21.26
C ARG A 101 35.29 24.39 20.97
N LEU A 102 34.40 25.18 20.35
CA LEU A 102 34.65 26.59 20.06
C LEU A 102 34.85 27.42 21.34
N ARG A 103 34.04 27.19 22.38
CA ARG A 103 34.16 27.86 23.68
C ARG A 103 35.50 27.58 24.36
N ARG A 104 36.02 26.36 24.24
CA ARG A 104 37.34 25.99 24.77
C ARG A 104 38.47 26.70 24.02
N CYS A 105 38.38 26.83 22.70
CA CYS A 105 39.36 27.57 21.91
C CYS A 105 39.34 29.09 22.20
N GLN A 106 38.20 29.65 22.60
CA GLN A 106 38.06 31.07 22.94
C GLN A 106 38.55 31.43 24.36
N HIS A 107 38.82 30.44 25.22
CA HIS A 107 39.38 30.64 26.57
C HIS A 107 40.91 30.47 26.62
N SER A 108 41.57 30.43 25.46
CA SER A 108 43.05 30.32 25.34
C SER A 108 43.68 31.57 24.70
N GLY A 109 43.02 32.72 24.79
CA GLY A 109 43.51 34.02 24.33
C GLY A 109 43.61 35.01 25.48
#